data_AF-A0A3M1S019-F1
#
_entry.id   AF-A0A3M1S019-F1
#
_cell.length_a   1.000
_cell.length_b   1.000
_cell.length_c   1.000
_cell.angle_alpha   90.00
_cell.angle_beta   90.00
_cell.angle_gamma   90.00
#
_symmetry.space_group_name_H-M   'P 1'
#
loop_
_entity.id
_entity.type
_entity.pdbx_description
1 polymer ?
#
loop_
_entity_poly.entity_id
_entity_poly.type
_entity_poly.pdbx_seq_one_letter_code
_entity_poly.pdbx_strand_id
1 'polypeptide(L)' 'MTKLEWKKSDDPEVKAFASKIESKVRAKAKDGKLKCAEAFALAREENVPISRIGEALNELEIKISNCQLGCFE' A
#
# COMPACT_ATOMS: atom_id res chain seq x y z
N MET A 1 -13.85 24.13 12.97
CA MET A 1 -12.57 23.55 13.43
C MET A 1 -12.83 22.11 13.80
N THR A 2 -12.40 21.15 13.00
CA THR A 2 -12.24 19.77 13.47
C THR A 2 -10.89 19.31 12.96
N LYS A 3 -9.94 19.35 13.89
CA LYS A 3 -8.56 18.92 13.77
C LYS A 3 -8.61 17.47 13.28
N LEU A 4 -8.46 17.24 11.98
CA LEU A 4 -8.16 15.90 11.46
C LEU A 4 -6.77 15.58 11.98
N GLU A 5 -6.73 14.94 13.15
CA GLU A 5 -5.54 14.33 13.69
C GLU A 5 -5.02 13.35 12.65
N TRP A 6 -3.99 13.75 11.91
CA TRP A 6 -3.08 12.83 11.26
C TRP A 6 -2.35 12.04 12.37
N LYS A 7 -3.05 11.07 12.95
CA LYS A 7 -2.41 9.99 13.67
C LYS A 7 -1.64 9.18 12.64
N LYS A 8 -0.33 9.06 12.82
CA LYS A 8 0.36 7.86 12.34
C LYS A 8 -0.39 6.69 12.97
N SER A 9 -1.05 5.91 12.14
CA SER A 9 -1.69 4.68 12.56
C SER A 9 -0.59 3.66 12.80
N ASP A 10 0.05 3.75 13.96
CA ASP A 10 0.78 2.63 14.58
C ASP A 10 -0.24 1.57 15.07
N ASP A 11 -1.25 1.28 14.24
CA ASP A 11 -2.26 0.26 14.51
C ASP A 11 -1.66 -1.11 14.16
N PRO A 12 -1.56 -2.05 15.11
CA PRO A 12 -0.98 -3.38 14.88
C PRO A 12 -1.72 -4.17 13.78
N GLU A 13 -2.91 -3.72 13.40
CA GLU A 13 -3.70 -4.23 12.29
C GLU A 13 -3.02 -4.05 10.93
N VAL A 14 -2.26 -2.96 10.73
CA VAL A 14 -1.53 -2.73 9.48
C VAL A 14 -0.47 -3.80 9.28
N LYS A 15 0.22 -4.21 10.34
CA LYS A 15 1.26 -5.26 10.29
C LYS A 15 0.69 -6.63 9.97
N ALA A 16 -0.42 -6.98 10.60
CA ALA A 16 -1.15 -8.20 10.29
C ALA A 16 -1.65 -8.19 8.83
N PHE A 17 -2.13 -7.04 8.36
CA PHE A 17 -2.59 -6.86 6.99
C PHE A 17 -1.44 -6.89 5.97
N ALA A 18 -0.30 -6.27 6.26
CA ALA A 18 0.90 -6.29 5.44
C ALA A 18 1.37 -7.73 5.19
N SER A 19 1.45 -8.54 6.26
CA SER A 19 1.75 -9.97 6.13
C SER A 19 0.69 -10.72 5.30
N LYS A 20 -0.60 -10.36 5.43
CA LYS A 20 -1.69 -10.97 4.66
C LYS A 20 -1.60 -10.68 3.16
N ILE A 21 -1.29 -9.43 2.78
CA ILE A 21 -1.16 -9.04 1.36
C ILE A 21 0.23 -9.30 0.79
N GLU A 22 1.24 -9.58 1.63
CA GLU A 22 2.64 -9.75 1.21
C GLU A 22 2.76 -10.72 0.03
N SER A 23 2.13 -11.89 0.11
CA SER A 23 2.20 -12.90 -0.95
C SER A 23 1.62 -12.38 -2.27
N LYS A 24 0.47 -11.66 -2.22
CA LYS A 24 -0.14 -11.03 -3.40
C LYS A 24 0.73 -9.92 -3.96
N VAL A 25 1.29 -9.09 -3.08
CA VAL A 25 2.17 -7.98 -3.45
C VAL A 25 3.44 -8.50 -4.08
N ARG A 26 4.13 -9.49 -3.48
CA ARG A 26 5.35 -10.10 -4.03
C ARG A 26 5.12 -10.81 -5.36
N ALA A 27 3.94 -11.42 -5.56
CA ALA A 27 3.58 -12.02 -6.85
C ALA A 27 3.40 -10.97 -7.97
N LYS A 28 2.92 -9.77 -7.62
CA LYS A 28 2.68 -8.66 -8.55
C LYS A 28 3.88 -7.71 -8.66
N ALA A 29 4.71 -7.63 -7.63
CA ALA A 29 5.89 -6.81 -7.56
C ALA A 29 6.99 -7.44 -8.41
N LYS A 30 7.57 -6.66 -9.30
CA LYS A 30 8.76 -7.05 -10.06
C LYS A 30 9.93 -6.26 -9.50
N ASP A 31 11.03 -6.94 -9.20
CA ASP A 31 12.26 -6.28 -8.73
C ASP A 31 12.08 -5.49 -7.40
N GLY A 32 11.20 -5.97 -6.51
CA GLY A 32 10.88 -5.25 -5.26
C GLY A 32 10.05 -3.98 -5.46
N LYS A 33 9.48 -3.78 -6.66
CA LYS A 33 8.66 -2.64 -7.03
C LYS A 33 7.26 -3.08 -7.43
N LEU A 34 6.24 -2.44 -6.85
CA LEU A 34 4.84 -2.67 -7.19
C LEU A 34 4.33 -1.53 -8.09
N LYS A 35 3.64 -1.86 -9.17
CA LYS A 35 3.02 -0.84 -10.02
C LYS A 35 1.90 -0.11 -9.26
N CYS A 36 1.79 1.20 -9.46
CA CYS A 36 0.70 1.99 -8.84
C CYS A 36 -0.69 1.43 -9.17
N ALA A 37 -0.92 0.98 -10.41
CA ALA A 37 -2.19 0.34 -10.79
C ALA A 37 -2.49 -0.91 -9.94
N GLU A 38 -1.49 -1.74 -9.65
CA GLU A 38 -1.64 -2.94 -8.83
C GLU A 38 -1.95 -2.60 -7.37
N ALA A 39 -1.31 -1.55 -6.82
CA ALA A 39 -1.61 -1.07 -5.47
C ALA A 39 -3.07 -0.61 -5.32
N PHE A 40 -3.57 0.13 -6.32
CA PHE A 40 -4.97 0.55 -6.37
C PHE A 40 -5.93 -0.62 -6.59
N ALA A 41 -5.56 -1.62 -7.39
CA ALA A 41 -6.34 -2.84 -7.55
C ALA A 41 -6.47 -3.60 -6.21
N LEU A 42 -5.34 -3.79 -5.50
CA LEU A 42 -5.33 -4.40 -4.17
C LEU A 42 -6.20 -3.63 -3.16
N ALA A 43 -6.14 -2.29 -3.18
CA ALA A 43 -6.98 -1.46 -2.32
C ALA A 43 -8.48 -1.73 -2.55
N ARG A 44 -8.89 -1.83 -3.83
CA ARG A 44 -10.28 -2.14 -4.20
C ARG A 44 -10.68 -3.56 -3.84
N GLU A 45 -9.81 -4.54 -4.08
CA GLU A 45 -10.06 -5.95 -3.77
C GLU A 45 -10.25 -6.18 -2.27
N GLU A 46 -9.40 -5.61 -1.42
CA GLU A 46 -9.50 -5.75 0.04
C GLU A 46 -10.49 -4.74 0.66
N ASN A 47 -11.13 -3.89 -0.15
CA ASN A 47 -12.06 -2.84 0.28
C ASN A 47 -11.46 -1.89 1.33
N VAL A 48 -10.20 -1.51 1.14
CA VAL A 48 -9.44 -0.62 2.04
C VAL A 48 -8.99 0.64 1.33
N PRO A 49 -8.78 1.75 2.04
CA PRO A 49 -8.20 2.95 1.44
C PRO A 49 -6.77 2.68 0.96
N ILE A 50 -6.37 3.35 -0.14
CA ILE A 50 -5.01 3.25 -0.69
C ILE A 50 -3.94 3.65 0.33
N SER A 51 -4.26 4.53 1.28
CA SER A 51 -3.37 4.87 2.39
C SER A 51 -2.96 3.64 3.20
N ARG A 52 -3.90 2.73 3.49
CA ARG A 52 -3.63 1.47 4.23
C ARG A 52 -2.72 0.54 3.44
N ILE A 53 -2.91 0.46 2.12
CA ILE A 53 -2.01 -0.28 1.23
C ILE A 53 -0.63 0.38 1.23
N GLY A 54 -0.56 1.71 1.19
CA GLY A 54 0.70 2.46 1.26
C GLY A 54 1.47 2.19 2.56
N GLU A 55 0.78 2.16 3.70
CA GLU A 55 1.37 1.79 5.00
C GLU A 55 1.88 0.35 5.00
N ALA A 56 1.09 -0.59 4.48
CA ALA A 56 1.49 -1.99 4.36
C ALA A 56 2.70 -2.17 3.42
N LEU A 57 2.73 -1.46 2.28
CA LEU A 57 3.88 -1.47 1.37
C LEU A 57 5.13 -0.88 2.01
N ASN A 58 4.98 0.18 2.82
CA ASN A 58 6.06 0.78 3.57
C ASN A 58 6.63 -0.20 4.61
N GLU A 59 5.76 -0.95 5.31
CA GLU A 59 6.21 -1.98 6.26
C GLU A 59 6.86 -3.19 5.57
N LEU A 60 6.46 -3.50 4.33
CA LEU A 60 7.09 -4.52 3.50
C LEU A 60 8.35 -4.02 2.76
N GLU A 61 8.73 -2.75 2.93
CA GLU A 61 9.81 -2.08 2.20
C GLU A 61 9.67 -2.15 0.66
N ILE A 62 8.43 -2.23 0.15
CA ILE A 62 8.14 -2.31 -1.28
C ILE A 62 7.83 -0.92 -1.83
N LYS A 63 8.56 -0.51 -2.87
CA LYS A 63 8.37 0.79 -3.51
C LYS A 63 7.26 0.74 -4.56
N ILE A 64 6.48 1.81 -4.66
CA ILE A 64 5.58 2.03 -5.79
C ILE A 64 6.40 2.51 -6.98
N SER A 65 6.13 1.96 -8.16
CA SER A 65 6.71 2.39 -9.43
C SER A 65 5.62 2.51 -10.49
N ASN A 66 5.95 3.12 -11.64
CA ASN A 66 5.05 3.17 -12.79
C ASN A 66 3.68 3.79 -12.43
N CYS A 67 3.70 5.05 -11.96
CA CYS A 67 2.49 5.75 -11.52
C CYS A 67 1.46 5.85 -12.65
N GLN A 68 0.21 5.44 -12.40
CA GLN A 68 -0.86 5.51 -13.40
C GLN A 68 -1.20 6.95 -13.81
N LEU A 69 -0.85 7.93 -12.96
CA LEU A 69 -1.00 9.37 -13.20
C LEU A 69 0.26 10.00 -13.83
N GLY A 70 1.32 9.21 -14.08
CA GLY A 70 2.57 9.70 -14.65
C GLY A 70 3.48 10.47 -13.69
N CYS A 71 3.23 10.45 -12.37
CA CYS A 71 4.06 11.18 -11.42
C CYS A 71 5.43 10.54 -11.11
N PHE A 72 5.59 9.23 -11.32
CA PHE A 72 6.78 8.47 -10.88
C PHE A 72 7.09 7.33 -11.87
N GLU A 73 8.38 7.13 -12.18
CA GLU A 73 8.93 6.02 -12.99
C GLU A 73 9.41 4.85 -12.12
#